data_AF-A0A174KR25-F1
#
_entry.id   AF-A0A174KR25-F1
#
_cell.length_a   1.000
_cell.length_b   1.000
_cell.length_c   1.000
_cell.angle_alpha   90.00
_cell.angle_beta   90.00
_cell.angle_gamma   90.00
#
_symmetry.space_group_name_H-M   'P 1'
#
loop_
_entity.id
_entity.type
_entity.pdbx_description
1 polymer ?
#
loop_
_entity_poly.entity_id
_entity_poly.type
_entity_poly.pdbx_seq_one_letter_code
_entity_poly.pdbx_strand_id
1 'polypeptide(L)' 'MSENKRLKSYDDLPLVLDVADIQRIMGISRVSAYELVHTPGFPAFRSGRLIKVSKKAFFDWMAKGPGIVPESNK' A
#
# COMPACT_ATOMS: atom_id res chain seq x y z
N MET A 1 -8.83 21.65 -2.07
CA MET A 1 -8.91 21.01 -3.39
C MET A 1 -7.88 19.90 -3.42
N SER A 2 -8.30 18.63 -3.48
CA SER A 2 -7.36 17.52 -3.56
C SER A 2 -7.12 17.24 -5.04
N GLU A 3 -5.98 17.69 -5.55
CA GLU A 3 -5.57 17.43 -6.93
C GLU A 3 -5.57 15.91 -7.19
N ASN A 4 -6.34 15.49 -8.20
CA ASN A 4 -6.20 14.19 -8.85
C ASN A 4 -4.89 14.19 -9.66
N LYS A 5 -3.75 14.31 -8.96
CA LYS A 5 -2.45 14.08 -9.56
C LYS A 5 -2.37 12.57 -9.78
N ARG A 6 -2.63 12.13 -11.03
CA ARG A 6 -2.16 10.81 -11.47
C ARG A 6 -0.71 10.72 -11.03
N LEU A 7 -0.35 9.70 -10.26
CA LEU A 7 1.04 9.47 -9.87
C LEU A 7 1.83 9.31 -11.18
N LYS A 8 2.58 10.35 -11.57
CA LYS A 8 3.20 10.42 -12.91
C LYS A 8 4.51 9.64 -12.96
N SER A 9 5.17 9.47 -11.82
CA SER A 9 6.43 8.74 -11.70
C SER A 9 6.61 8.18 -10.28
N TYR A 10 7.39 7.11 -10.19
CA TYR A 10 7.84 6.50 -8.93
C TYR A 10 8.56 7.51 -8.01
N ASP A 11 9.28 8.46 -8.59
CA ASP A 11 10.10 9.43 -7.86
C ASP A 11 9.26 10.49 -7.12
N ASP A 12 8.01 10.71 -7.54
CA ASP A 12 7.09 11.65 -6.88
C ASP A 12 6.49 11.09 -5.57
N LEU A 13 6.72 9.80 -5.27
CA LEU A 13 6.17 9.15 -4.08
C LEU A 13 6.99 9.47 -2.83
N PRO A 14 6.34 9.74 -1.68
CA PRO A 14 7.04 9.99 -0.44
C PRO A 14 7.83 8.74 0.01
N LEU A 15 8.92 8.95 0.75
CA LEU A 15 9.75 7.85 1.27
C LEU A 15 8.96 6.91 2.20
N VAL A 16 7.95 7.46 2.86
CA VAL A 16 7.04 6.72 3.73
C VAL A 16 5.61 6.96 3.24
N LEU A 17 4.95 5.86 2.87
CA LEU A 17 3.58 5.83 2.39
C LEU A 17 2.61 5.65 3.56
N ASP A 18 1.41 6.19 3.43
CA ASP A 18 0.27 5.84 4.27
C ASP A 18 -0.76 4.99 3.51
N VAL A 19 -1.85 4.62 4.20
CA VAL A 19 -2.90 3.77 3.60
C VAL A 19 -3.58 4.43 2.40
N ALA A 20 -3.67 5.76 2.36
CA ALA A 20 -4.26 6.49 1.23
C ALA A 20 -3.32 6.46 0.02
N ASP A 21 -2.02 6.51 0.25
CA ASP A 21 -1.02 6.28 -0.82
C ASP A 21 -1.16 4.86 -1.38
N ILE A 22 -1.23 3.83 -0.52
CA ILE A 22 -1.43 2.44 -0.97
C ILE A 22 -2.72 2.30 -1.79
N GLN A 23 -3.81 2.90 -1.31
CA GLN A 23 -5.09 2.92 -2.04
C GLN A 23 -4.93 3.51 -3.45
N ARG A 24 -4.25 4.66 -3.58
CA ARG A 24 -4.03 5.32 -4.89
C ARG A 24 -3.09 4.55 -5.79
N ILE A 25 -2.00 4.01 -5.25
CA ILE A 25 -0.98 3.27 -6.02
C ILE A 25 -1.57 1.96 -6.55
N MET A 26 -2.29 1.22 -5.70
CA MET A 26 -2.88 -0.06 -6.05
C MET A 26 -4.20 0.06 -6.83
N GLY A 27 -4.84 1.23 -6.83
CA GLY A 27 -6.14 1.44 -7.48
C GLY A 27 -7.29 0.67 -6.82
N ILE A 28 -7.22 0.42 -5.52
CA ILE A 28 -8.20 -0.39 -4.77
C ILE A 28 -9.13 0.47 -3.91
N SER A 29 -10.20 -0.14 -3.39
CA SER A 29 -11.09 0.54 -2.43
C SER A 29 -10.36 0.86 -1.13
N ARG A 30 -10.87 1.84 -0.37
CA ARG A 30 -10.36 2.13 0.97
C ARG A 30 -10.40 0.88 1.86
N VAL A 31 -11.51 0.14 1.84
CA VAL A 31 -11.66 -1.08 2.66
C VAL A 31 -10.59 -2.11 2.31
N SER A 32 -10.41 -2.39 1.02
CA SER A 32 -9.39 -3.32 0.52
C SER A 32 -7.97 -2.86 0.86
N ALA A 33 -7.69 -1.55 0.84
CA ALA A 33 -6.41 -1.03 1.29
C ALA A 33 -6.17 -1.25 2.78
N TYR A 34 -7.19 -1.07 3.62
CA TYR A 34 -7.09 -1.37 5.05
C TYR A 34 -6.89 -2.87 5.29
N GLU A 35 -7.61 -3.75 4.59
CA GLU A 35 -7.41 -5.20 4.69
C GLU A 35 -5.98 -5.60 4.27
N LEU A 36 -5.49 -5.04 3.17
CA LEU A 36 -4.16 -5.31 2.65
C LEU A 36 -3.06 -4.94 3.65
N VAL A 37 -3.11 -3.74 4.24
CA VAL A 37 -2.06 -3.29 5.18
C VAL A 37 -2.07 -4.05 6.51
N HIS A 38 -3.14 -4.81 6.82
CA HIS A 38 -3.21 -5.70 7.99
C HIS A 38 -2.90 -7.16 7.64
N THR A 39 -2.68 -7.48 6.37
CA THR A 39 -2.36 -8.83 5.94
C THR A 39 -0.98 -9.23 6.49
N PRO A 40 -0.85 -10.40 7.14
CA PRO A 40 0.45 -10.90 7.59
C PRO A 40 1.46 -10.93 6.44
N GLY A 41 2.67 -10.42 6.67
CA GLY A 41 3.70 -10.32 5.64
C GLY A 41 3.65 -9.06 4.78
N PHE A 42 2.62 -8.22 4.90
CA PHE A 42 2.63 -6.88 4.31
C PHE A 42 3.64 -5.98 5.06
N PRO A 43 4.46 -5.17 4.36
CA PRO A 43 5.59 -4.43 4.95
C PRO A 43 5.16 -3.14 5.69
N ALA A 44 4.10 -3.18 6.47
CA ALA A 44 3.62 -2.05 7.27
C ALA A 44 4.23 -2.03 8.68
N PHE A 45 4.43 -0.83 9.21
CA PHE A 45 4.78 -0.59 10.60
C PHE A 45 3.86 0.46 11.22
N ARG A 46 3.78 0.47 12.56
CA ARG A 46 2.97 1.42 13.32
C ARG A 46 3.83 2.53 13.88
N SER A 47 3.37 3.77 13.72
CA SER A 47 3.87 4.93 14.45
C SER A 47 2.69 5.52 15.23
N GLY A 48 2.56 5.07 16.49
CA GLY A 48 1.34 5.29 17.28
C GLY A 48 0.11 4.72 16.58
N ARG A 49 -0.88 5.58 16.32
CA ARG A 49 -2.13 5.19 15.62
C ARG A 49 -1.98 5.09 14.10
N LEU A 50 -0.89 5.62 13.54
CA LEU A 50 -0.69 5.68 12.09
C LEU A 50 -0.11 4.38 11.57
N ILE A 51 -0.64 3.90 10.44
CA ILE A 51 -0.03 2.84 9.63
C ILE A 51 0.88 3.51 8.61
N LYS A 52 2.12 3.08 8.58
CA LYS A 52 3.16 3.60 7.69
C LYS A 52 3.83 2.46 6.96
N VAL A 53 4.28 2.72 5.75
CA VAL A 53 4.91 1.72 4.87
C VAL A 53 6.13 2.36 4.25
N SER A 54 7.29 1.73 4.33
CA SER A 54 8.46 2.21 3.58
C SER A 54 8.18 2.05 2.09
N LYS A 55 8.41 3.11 1.31
CA LYS A 55 8.30 3.06 -0.17
C LYS A 55 9.11 1.89 -0.72
N LYS A 56 10.37 1.77 -0.34
CA LYS A 56 11.23 0.66 -0.80
C LYS A 56 10.62 -0.71 -0.45
N ALA A 57 10.22 -0.90 0.80
CA ALA A 57 9.71 -2.18 1.27
C ALA A 57 8.39 -2.59 0.58
N PHE A 58 7.52 -1.62 0.29
CA PHE A 58 6.28 -1.85 -0.45
C PHE A 58 6.55 -2.39 -1.86
N PHE A 59 7.45 -1.77 -2.61
CA PHE A 59 7.77 -2.21 -3.97
C PHE A 59 8.59 -3.52 -3.98
N ASP A 60 9.47 -3.73 -3.01
CA ASP A 60 10.16 -5.01 -2.84
C ASP A 60 9.15 -6.15 -2.56
N TRP A 61 8.11 -5.88 -1.76
CA TRP A 61 7.03 -6.83 -1.50
C TRP A 61 6.20 -7.11 -2.76
N MET A 62 5.85 -6.09 -3.54
CA MET A 62 5.16 -6.29 -4.82
C MET A 62 5.97 -7.11 -5.82
N ALA A 63 7.28 -6.86 -5.91
CA ALA A 63 8.18 -7.58 -6.82
C ALA A 63 8.35 -9.06 -6.46
N LYS A 64 8.30 -9.40 -5.17
CA LYS A 64 8.33 -10.79 -4.69
C LYS A 64 7.01 -11.53 -4.96
N GLY A 65 5.93 -10.80 -5.20
CA GLY A 65 4.56 -11.30 -5.23
C GLY A 65 4.05 -11.62 -3.83
N PRO A 66 2.75 -11.47 -3.55
CA PRO A 66 2.17 -12.05 -2.35
C PRO A 66 2.30 -13.57 -2.52
N GLY A 67 3.20 -14.21 -1.77
CA GLY A 67 3.29 -15.67 -1.75
C GLY A 67 1.93 -16.23 -1.39
N ILE A 68 1.18 -16.71 -2.40
CA ILE A 68 -0.15 -17.30 -2.34
C ILE A 68 -1.13 -16.47 -1.49
N VAL A 69 -1.82 -15.52 -2.12
CA VAL A 69 -3.13 -15.08 -1.62
C VAL A 69 -4.08 -16.29 -1.67
N PRO A 70 -4.71 -16.71 -0.55
CA PRO A 70 -5.82 -17.63 -0.65
C PRO A 70 -6.90 -16.93 -1.46
N GLU A 71 -7.23 -17.53 -2.60
CA GLU A 71 -8.36 -17.22 -3.45
C GLU A 71 -9.55 -16.82 -2.57
N SER A 72 -9.90 -15.54 -2.59
CA SER A 72 -11.09 -15.05 -1.91
C SER A 72 -12.29 -15.66 -2.63
N ASN A 73 -12.76 -16.78 -2.09
CA ASN A 73 -13.94 -17.49 -2.54
C ASN A 73 -15.14 -16.52 -2.49
N LYS A 74 -15.80 -16.35 -3.64
CA LYS A 74 -17.01 -15.55 -3.79
C LYS A 74 -18.23 -16.41 -3.55
#